data_AF-A0A3R6RNC4-F1
#
_entry.id   AF-A0A3R6RNC4-F1
#
_cell.length_a   1.000
_cell.length_b   1.000
_cell.length_c   1.000
_cell.angle_alpha   90.00
_cell.angle_beta   90.00
_cell.angle_gamma   90.00
#
_symmetry.space_group_name_H-M   'P 1'
#
loop_
_entity.id
_entity.type
_entity.pdbx_description
1 polymer ?
#
loop_
_entity_poly.entity_id
_entity_poly.type
_entity_poly.pdbx_seq_one_letter_code
_entity_poly.pdbx_strand_id
1 'polypeptide(L)'
;MTKKQLKEAYTNWNREITKLGERKREIFKELQEMCAEKGDGNRWCCIEKLVEELTKKGYVYTAMNLISEYYNICGQEEALLNLALATNNFEI
;
A
#
# COMPACT_ATOMS: atom_id res chain seq x y z
N MET A 1 -20.09 -3.99 22.68
CA MET A 1 -19.19 -2.83 22.45
C MET A 1 -20.05 -1.57 22.48
N THR A 2 -19.69 -0.54 23.25
CA THR A 2 -20.51 0.69 23.34
C THR A 2 -20.26 1.59 22.12
N LYS A 3 -21.19 2.51 21.80
CA LYS A 3 -21.06 3.47 20.68
C LYS A 3 -19.74 4.25 20.73
N LYS A 4 -19.26 4.59 21.94
CA LYS A 4 -17.98 5.26 22.17
C LYS A 4 -16.78 4.39 21.81
N GLN A 5 -16.79 3.11 22.21
CA GLN A 5 -15.74 2.15 21.89
C GLN A 5 -15.63 1.89 20.37
N LEU A 6 -16.77 1.78 19.67
CA LEU A 6 -16.80 1.66 18.21
C LEU A 6 -16.18 2.88 17.52
N LYS A 7 -16.51 4.08 17.98
CA LYS A 7 -15.97 5.34 17.42
C LYS A 7 -14.45 5.47 17.65
N GLU A 8 -13.97 5.11 18.83
CA GLU A 8 -12.52 5.11 19.15
C GLU A 8 -11.77 4.08 18.32
N ALA A 9 -12.31 2.86 18.19
CA ALA A 9 -11.74 1.82 17.34
C ALA A 9 -11.66 2.28 15.88
N TYR A 10 -12.73 2.87 15.33
CA TYR A 10 -12.75 3.42 13.97
C TYR A 10 -11.73 4.55 13.78
N THR A 11 -11.58 5.44 14.77
CA THR A 11 -10.62 6.56 14.70
C THR A 11 -9.17 6.07 14.70
N ASN A 12 -8.83 5.14 15.60
CA ASN A 12 -7.49 4.54 15.63
C ASN A 12 -7.22 3.76 14.35
N TRP A 13 -8.22 3.04 13.88
CA TRP A 13 -8.13 2.27 12.66
C TRP A 13 -7.92 3.16 11.41
N ASN A 14 -8.61 4.31 11.31
CA ASN A 14 -8.34 5.30 10.26
C ASN A 14 -6.91 5.86 10.30
N ARG A 15 -6.33 6.05 11.49
CA ARG A 15 -4.92 6.49 11.59
C ARG A 15 -3.96 5.44 11.05
N GLU A 16 -4.20 4.17 11.36
CA GLU A 16 -3.37 3.08 10.84
C GLU A 16 -3.49 2.96 9.31
N ILE A 17 -4.69 3.17 8.75
CA ILE A 17 -4.87 3.21 7.29
C ILE A 17 -4.10 4.33 6.62
N THR A 18 -4.10 5.53 7.21
CA THR A 18 -3.30 6.64 6.68
C THR A 18 -1.81 6.26 6.62
N LYS A 19 -1.28 5.63 7.68
CA LYS A 19 0.12 5.16 7.71
C LYS A 19 0.38 4.08 6.64
N LEU A 20 -0.54 3.15 6.46
CA LEU A 20 -0.43 2.13 5.40
C LEU A 20 -0.43 2.78 4.01
N GLY A 21 -1.27 3.79 3.80
CA GLY A 21 -1.30 4.57 2.55
C GLY A 21 -0.02 5.38 2.30
N GLU A 22 0.65 5.86 3.36
CA GLU A 22 1.99 6.46 3.28
C GLU A 22 3.03 5.41 2.90
N ARG A 23 3.04 4.26 3.58
CA ARG A 23 3.95 3.15 3.29
C ARG A 23 3.81 2.65 1.85
N LYS A 24 2.58 2.58 1.32
CA LYS A 24 2.32 2.23 -0.07
C LYS A 24 3.01 3.19 -1.05
N ARG A 25 3.03 4.50 -0.74
CA ARG A 25 3.74 5.51 -1.55
C ARG A 25 5.25 5.41 -1.40
N GLU A 26 5.74 5.11 -0.21
CA GLU A 26 7.17 4.88 0.04
C GLU A 26 7.68 3.69 -0.75
N ILE A 27 6.98 2.55 -0.73
CA ILE A 27 7.34 1.37 -1.53
C ILE A 27 7.45 1.72 -3.01
N PHE A 28 6.48 2.46 -3.53
CA PHE A 28 6.51 2.89 -4.93
C PHE A 28 7.75 3.74 -5.24
N LYS A 29 8.06 4.69 -4.34
CA LYS A 29 9.24 5.55 -4.46
C LYS A 29 10.54 4.77 -4.36
N GLU A 30 10.65 3.82 -3.43
CA GLU A 30 11.81 2.92 -3.29
C GLU A 30 12.06 2.15 -4.59
N LEU A 31 11.00 1.57 -5.18
CA LEU A 31 11.11 0.85 -6.46
C LEU A 31 11.55 1.77 -7.62
N GLN A 32 11.09 3.03 -7.64
CA GLN A 32 11.54 4.03 -8.61
C GLN A 32 13.01 4.40 -8.40
N GLU A 33 13.44 4.65 -7.17
CA GLU A 33 14.82 4.99 -6.83
C GLU A 33 15.78 3.86 -7.20
N MET A 34 15.42 2.61 -6.88
CA MET A 34 16.19 1.43 -7.28
C MET A 34 16.32 1.30 -8.81
N CYS A 35 15.28 1.67 -9.56
CA CYS A 35 15.36 1.73 -11.02
C CYS A 35 16.19 2.93 -11.52
N ALA A 36 16.18 4.06 -10.81
CA ALA A 36 16.84 5.32 -11.16
C ALA A 36 18.35 5.29 -10.94
N GLU A 37 18.81 4.64 -9.86
CA GLU A 37 20.24 4.32 -9.65
C GLU A 37 20.85 3.54 -10.83
N LYS A 38 20.00 2.94 -11.66
CA LYS A 38 20.36 2.18 -12.86
C LYS A 38 19.90 2.83 -14.17
N GLY A 39 19.49 4.10 -14.16
CA GLY A 39 19.30 4.96 -15.34
C GLY A 39 17.88 5.14 -15.89
N ASP A 40 16.84 4.50 -15.33
CA ASP A 40 15.48 4.49 -15.95
C ASP A 40 14.30 4.68 -14.98
N GLY A 41 14.55 4.92 -13.69
CA GLY A 41 13.50 4.82 -12.65
C GLY A 41 12.35 5.83 -12.70
N ASN A 42 12.60 7.04 -13.19
CA ASN A 42 11.54 8.05 -13.35
C ASN A 42 10.72 7.87 -14.63
N ARG A 43 11.10 6.93 -15.50
CA ARG A 43 10.38 6.65 -16.75
C ARG A 43 9.10 5.83 -16.53
N TRP A 44 9.05 5.06 -15.44
CA TRP A 44 7.98 4.12 -15.18
C TRP A 44 7.05 4.61 -14.07
N CYS A 45 5.76 4.73 -14.41
CA CYS A 45 4.71 5.18 -13.50
C CYS A 45 3.83 4.04 -12.95
N CYS A 46 4.10 2.79 -13.33
CA CYS A 46 3.38 1.61 -12.85
C CYS A 46 4.32 0.63 -12.13
N ILE A 47 3.80 0.02 -11.06
CA ILE A 47 4.59 -0.81 -10.15
C ILE A 47 5.05 -2.10 -10.82
N GLU A 48 4.24 -2.66 -11.72
CA GLU A 48 4.54 -3.87 -12.46
C GLU A 48 5.76 -3.69 -13.36
N LYS A 49 5.92 -2.51 -13.99
CA LYS A 49 7.10 -2.22 -14.80
C LYS A 49 8.35 -1.97 -13.97
N LEU A 50 8.22 -1.32 -12.82
CA LEU A 50 9.34 -1.18 -11.90
C LEU A 50 9.83 -2.57 -11.44
N VAL A 51 8.91 -3.47 -11.07
CA VAL A 51 9.24 -4.84 -10.65
C VAL A 51 9.84 -5.66 -11.80
N GLU A 52 9.29 -5.57 -13.02
CA GLU A 52 9.81 -6.25 -14.20
C GLU A 52 11.27 -5.85 -14.46
N GLU A 53 11.58 -4.55 -14.46
CA GLU A 53 12.92 -4.04 -14.71
C GLU A 53 13.91 -4.42 -13.60
N LEU A 54 13.50 -4.35 -12.34
CA LEU A 54 14.33 -4.80 -11.23
C LEU A 54 14.59 -6.31 -11.28
N THR A 55 13.60 -7.11 -11.68
CA THR A 55 13.73 -8.56 -11.87
C THR A 55 14.72 -8.88 -12.98
N LYS A 56 14.64 -8.21 -14.15
CA LYS A 56 15.60 -8.35 -15.25
C LYS A 56 17.02 -7.99 -14.82
N LYS A 57 17.18 -7.05 -13.90
CA LYS A 57 18.47 -6.61 -13.34
C LYS A 57 18.96 -7.47 -12.17
N GLY A 58 18.24 -8.53 -11.79
CA GLY A 58 18.65 -9.50 -10.76
C GLY A 58 18.19 -9.20 -9.33
N TYR A 59 17.39 -8.15 -9.10
CA TYR A 59 16.90 -7.76 -7.77
C TYR A 59 15.59 -8.48 -7.36
N VAL A 60 15.44 -9.73 -7.80
CA VAL A 60 14.17 -10.48 -7.73
C VAL A 60 13.59 -10.50 -6.32
N TYR A 61 14.38 -10.90 -5.32
CA TYR A 61 13.88 -11.00 -3.94
C TYR A 61 13.45 -9.66 -3.35
N THR A 62 14.24 -8.60 -3.54
CA THR A 62 13.91 -7.26 -3.04
C THR A 62 12.65 -6.73 -3.70
N ALA A 63 12.54 -6.84 -5.02
CA ALA A 63 11.36 -6.40 -5.77
C ALA A 63 10.11 -7.20 -5.36
N MET A 64 10.23 -8.52 -5.19
CA MET A 64 9.13 -9.39 -4.78
C MET A 64 8.67 -9.16 -3.32
N ASN A 65 9.59 -8.81 -2.42
CA ASN A 65 9.23 -8.44 -1.05
C ASN A 65 8.43 -7.12 -1.01
N LEU A 66 8.91 -6.10 -1.72
CA LEU A 66 8.27 -4.79 -1.79
C LEU A 66 6.89 -4.86 -2.45
N ILE A 67 6.75 -5.57 -3.58
CA ILE A 67 5.47 -5.72 -4.27
C ILE A 67 4.46 -6.55 -3.45
N SER A 68 4.94 -7.55 -2.71
CA SER A 68 4.11 -8.34 -1.79
C SER A 68 3.56 -7.45 -0.67
N GLU A 69 4.40 -6.60 -0.07
CA GLU A 69 3.95 -5.63 0.94
C GLU A 69 2.93 -4.65 0.35
N TYR A 70 3.20 -4.12 -0.84
CA TYR A 70 2.29 -3.21 -1.55
C TYR A 70 0.90 -3.80 -1.76
N TYR A 71 0.79 -5.02 -2.30
CA TYR A 71 -0.51 -5.63 -2.54
C TYR A 71 -1.22 -6.09 -1.26
N ASN A 72 -0.47 -6.45 -0.21
CA ASN A 72 -1.07 -6.69 1.10
C ASN A 72 -1.75 -5.43 1.65
N ILE A 73 -1.12 -4.26 1.49
CA ILE A 73 -1.74 -2.97 1.86
C ILE A 73 -2.99 -2.70 1.02
N CYS A 74 -2.93 -2.89 -0.31
CA CYS A 74 -4.10 -2.70 -1.18
C CYS A 74 -5.27 -3.61 -0.77
N GLY A 75 -5.01 -4.87 -0.45
CA GLY A 75 -6.03 -5.81 0.01
C GLY A 75 -6.64 -5.40 1.35
N GLN A 76 -5.84 -4.84 2.26
CA GLN A 76 -6.36 -4.26 3.51
C GLN A 76 -7.26 -3.05 3.22
N GLU A 77 -6.82 -2.09 2.41
CA GLU A 77 -7.62 -0.91 2.03
C GLU A 77 -8.97 -1.33 1.41
N GLU A 78 -8.98 -2.32 0.52
CA GLU A 78 -10.19 -2.83 -0.14
C GLU A 78 -11.14 -3.53 0.85
N ALA A 79 -10.63 -4.43 1.70
CA ALA A 79 -11.42 -5.09 2.73
C ALA A 79 -12.14 -4.09 3.64
N LEU A 80 -11.50 -2.94 3.84
CA LEU A 80 -11.94 -1.91 4.76
C LEU A 80 -12.92 -0.93 4.11
N LEU A 81 -12.73 -0.60 2.84
CA LEU A 81 -13.76 0.05 2.04
C LEU A 81 -15.03 -0.81 2.02
N ASN A 82 -14.90 -2.12 1.80
CA ASN A 82 -16.04 -3.05 1.81
C ASN A 82 -16.74 -3.09 3.17
N LEU A 83 -15.99 -3.09 4.28
CA LEU A 83 -16.55 -3.01 5.62
C LEU A 83 -17.31 -1.69 5.84
N ALA A 84 -16.72 -0.56 5.47
CA ALA A 84 -17.36 0.75 5.60
C ALA A 84 -18.65 0.83 4.78
N LEU A 85 -18.65 0.33 3.55
CA LEU A 85 -19.87 0.26 2.71
C LEU A 85 -20.93 -0.63 3.36
N ALA A 86 -20.56 -1.81 3.86
CA ALA A 86 -21.49 -2.74 4.50
C ALA A 86 -22.10 -2.19 5.79
N THR A 87 -21.39 -1.30 6.50
CA THR A 87 -21.86 -0.66 7.74
C THR A 87 -22.46 0.74 7.52
N ASN A 88 -22.67 1.16 6.27
CA ASN A 88 -23.08 2.54 5.93
C ASN A 88 -22.20 3.60 6.62
N ASN A 89 -20.88 3.43 6.49
CA ASN A 89 -19.85 4.24 7.13
C ASN A 89 -19.98 4.35 8.65
N PHE A 90 -20.52 3.30 9.28
CA PHE A 90 -20.87 3.31 10.70
C PHE A 90 -21.84 4.46 11.08
N GLU A 91 -22.75 4.83 10.18
CA GLU A 91 -23.90 5.69 10.54
C GLU A 91 -24.69 5.01 11.66
N ILE A 92 -24.50 5.51 12.88
CA ILE A 92 -25.25 5.20 14.11
C ILE A 92 -25.94 6.48 14.58
#